data_AF-A0A0S3UNQ9-F1
#
_entry.id   AF-A0A0S3UNQ9-F1
#
_cell.length_a   1.000
_cell.length_b   1.000
_cell.length_c   1.000
_cell.angle_alpha   90.00
_cell.angle_beta   90.00
_cell.angle_gamma   90.00
#
_symmetry.space_group_name_H-M   'P 1'
#
loop_
_entity.id
_entity.type
_entity.pdbx_description
1 polymer ?
#
loop_
_entity_poly.entity_id
_entity_poly.type
_entity_poly.pdbx_seq_one_letter_code
_entity_poly.pdbx_strand_id
1 'polypeptide(L)'
;MAHVKRQILGSVSHKDKQAVAQQLSEVFPLENNEMKSFEGYGQFITFVEKWERKYPVLRRYKAERSSAYFTYMDFPAQVQRCIYTTNWIERLNRKYKRTINMRTSIHSEKSVIFLLAAVAMEETKTTYSRRIYQFIAVR
;
A
#
# COMPACT_ATOMS: atom_id res chain seq x y z
N MET A 1 -1.27 1.53 1.48
CA MET A 1 -2.04 2.79 1.45
C MET A 1 -2.26 3.35 0.05
N ALA A 2 -1.29 3.21 -0.86
CA ALA A 2 -1.45 3.63 -2.26
C ALA A 2 -2.74 3.11 -2.93
N HIS A 3 -3.13 1.84 -2.70
CA HIS A 3 -4.37 1.29 -3.25
C HIS A 3 -5.63 2.02 -2.78
N VAL A 4 -5.73 2.32 -1.48
CA VAL A 4 -6.89 3.04 -0.91
C VAL A 4 -6.97 4.45 -1.47
N LYS A 5 -5.83 5.18 -1.53
CA LYS A 5 -5.77 6.51 -2.16
C LYS A 5 -6.24 6.46 -3.61
N ARG A 6 -5.76 5.50 -4.41
CA ARG A 6 -6.20 5.30 -5.81
C ARG A 6 -7.69 5.00 -5.90
N GLN A 7 -8.22 4.15 -5.02
CA GLN A 7 -9.65 3.81 -5.01
C GLN A 7 -10.53 5.02 -4.66
N ILE A 8 -10.13 5.84 -3.68
CA ILE A 8 -10.83 7.08 -3.34
C ILE A 8 -10.78 8.07 -4.51
N LEU A 9 -9.60 8.31 -5.09
CA LEU A 9 -9.44 9.21 -6.24
C LEU A 9 -10.19 8.73 -7.48
N GLY A 10 -10.34 7.41 -7.66
CA GLY A 10 -11.14 6.83 -8.73
C GLY A 10 -12.65 7.06 -8.58
N SER A 11 -13.14 7.27 -7.35
CA SER A 11 -14.55 7.56 -7.06
C SER A 11 -14.94 9.05 -7.12
N VAL A 12 -13.97 9.92 -7.39
CA VAL A 12 -14.14 11.38 -7.37
C VAL A 12 -14.08 11.94 -8.79
N SER A 13 -14.88 12.99 -9.07
CA SER A 13 -14.89 13.67 -10.36
C SER A 13 -13.56 14.39 -10.62
N HIS A 14 -13.16 14.51 -11.88
CA HIS A 14 -11.88 15.10 -12.26
C HIS A 14 -11.65 16.51 -11.69
N LYS A 15 -12.72 17.32 -11.60
CA LYS A 15 -12.69 18.68 -11.04
C LYS A 15 -12.20 18.73 -9.59
N ASP A 16 -12.55 17.74 -8.79
CA ASP A 16 -12.24 17.71 -7.35
C ASP A 16 -11.01 16.84 -7.04
N LYS A 17 -10.53 16.05 -7.99
CA LYS A 17 -9.42 15.09 -7.79
C LYS A 17 -8.18 15.75 -7.20
N GLN A 18 -7.84 16.96 -7.64
CA GLN A 18 -6.65 17.68 -7.15
C GLN A 18 -6.81 18.04 -5.67
N ALA A 19 -7.94 18.65 -5.29
CA ALA A 19 -8.22 19.03 -3.90
C ALA A 19 -8.32 17.80 -2.99
N VAL A 20 -8.94 16.72 -3.46
CA VAL A 20 -9.04 15.46 -2.73
C VAL A 20 -7.66 14.79 -2.57
N ALA A 21 -6.82 14.80 -3.61
CA ALA A 21 -5.48 14.22 -3.56
C ALA A 21 -4.58 14.95 -2.56
N GLN A 22 -4.69 16.28 -2.48
CA GLN A 22 -3.95 17.09 -1.51
C GLN A 22 -4.36 16.74 -0.08
N GLN A 23 -5.67 16.77 0.24
CA GLN A 23 -6.16 16.42 1.58
C GLN A 23 -5.86 14.96 1.95
N LEU A 24 -5.94 14.02 0.99
CA LEU A 24 -5.53 12.63 1.23
C LEU A 24 -4.03 12.51 1.52
N SER A 25 -3.19 13.43 1.05
CA SER A 25 -1.76 13.44 1.36
C SER A 25 -1.50 13.94 2.77
N GLU A 26 -2.28 14.93 3.22
CA GLU A 26 -2.24 15.45 4.59
C GLU A 26 -2.76 14.42 5.62
N VAL A 27 -3.84 13.70 5.30
CA VAL A 27 -4.44 12.70 6.20
C VAL A 27 -3.60 11.42 6.32
N PHE A 28 -2.81 11.10 5.30
CA PHE A 28 -1.89 9.97 5.31
C PHE A 28 -0.45 10.48 5.22
N PRO A 29 0.05 11.13 6.29
CA PRO A 29 1.43 11.56 6.35
C PRO A 29 2.37 10.36 6.31
N LEU A 30 3.58 10.60 5.83
CA LEU A 30 4.67 9.64 5.80
C LEU A 30 5.83 10.24 6.60
N GLU A 31 6.53 9.42 7.36
CA GLU A 31 7.73 9.84 8.11
C GLU A 31 7.43 10.83 9.24
N ASN A 32 6.16 10.96 9.64
CA ASN A 32 5.78 11.66 10.86
C ASN A 32 5.72 10.65 12.00
N ASN A 33 6.64 10.79 12.97
CA ASN A 33 6.70 9.93 14.15
C ASN A 33 5.83 10.45 15.31
N GLU A 34 5.26 11.65 15.19
CA GLU A 34 4.46 12.27 16.24
C GLU A 34 3.00 11.82 16.17
N MET A 35 2.46 11.66 14.95
CA MET A 35 1.08 11.27 14.74
C MET A 35 0.90 9.76 14.89
N LYS A 36 0.02 9.35 15.82
CA LYS A 36 -0.33 7.95 16.04
C LYS A 36 -1.48 7.50 15.15
N SER A 37 -1.64 6.18 15.00
CA SER A 37 -2.70 5.58 14.17
C SER A 37 -4.10 6.10 14.49
N PHE A 38 -4.41 6.31 15.77
CA PHE A 38 -5.72 6.80 16.22
C PHE A 38 -6.01 8.23 15.73
N GLU A 39 -5.03 9.12 15.81
CA GLU A 39 -5.16 10.52 15.39
C GLU A 39 -5.30 10.62 13.87
N GLY A 40 -4.49 9.87 13.12
CA GLY A 40 -4.59 9.79 11.66
C GLY A 40 -5.96 9.28 11.21
N TYR A 41 -6.50 8.26 11.89
CA TYR A 41 -7.84 7.77 11.61
C TYR A 41 -8.92 8.80 11.94
N GLY A 42 -8.79 9.56 13.03
CA GLY A 42 -9.68 10.66 13.37
C GLY A 42 -9.74 11.73 12.27
N GLN A 43 -8.57 12.17 11.78
CA GLN A 43 -8.49 13.13 10.66
C GLN A 43 -9.12 12.57 9.37
N PHE A 44 -8.97 11.27 9.14
CA PHE A 44 -9.59 10.61 8.00
C PHE A 44 -11.10 10.57 8.07
N ILE A 45 -11.69 10.39 9.26
CA ILE A 45 -13.14 10.46 9.44
C ILE A 45 -13.64 11.87 9.10
N THR A 46 -12.97 12.93 9.57
CA THR A 46 -13.32 14.31 9.22
C THR A 46 -13.22 14.57 7.71
N PHE A 47 -12.20 14.01 7.06
CA PHE A 47 -12.09 14.03 5.60
C PHE A 47 -13.28 13.32 4.92
N VAL A 48 -13.66 12.13 5.38
CA VAL A 48 -14.80 11.39 4.81
C VAL A 48 -16.10 12.16 5.00
N GLU A 49 -16.35 12.74 6.18
CA GLU A 49 -17.53 13.56 6.49
C GLU A 49 -17.68 14.77 5.56
N LYS A 50 -16.56 15.43 5.24
CA LYS A 50 -16.55 16.55 4.31
C LYS A 50 -17.00 16.15 2.91
N TRP A 51 -16.49 15.02 2.41
CA TRP A 51 -16.67 14.61 1.01
C TRP A 51 -17.85 13.67 0.79
N GLU A 52 -18.36 12.98 1.82
CA GLU A 52 -19.46 12.02 1.67
C GLU A 52 -20.77 12.66 1.18
N ARG A 53 -20.99 13.95 1.47
CA ARG A 53 -22.15 14.71 0.97
C ARG A 53 -22.18 14.76 -0.56
N LYS A 54 -21.02 14.90 -1.19
CA LYS A 54 -20.87 14.95 -2.66
C LYS A 54 -20.60 13.57 -3.26
N TYR A 55 -19.92 12.71 -2.51
CA TYR A 55 -19.51 11.37 -2.91
C TYR A 55 -19.94 10.32 -1.87
N PRO A 56 -21.22 9.89 -1.88
CA PRO A 56 -21.76 8.97 -0.88
C PRO A 56 -21.00 7.64 -0.76
N VAL A 57 -20.33 7.21 -1.83
CA VAL A 57 -19.46 6.02 -1.86
C VAL A 57 -18.35 6.08 -0.80
N LEU A 58 -17.93 7.27 -0.37
CA LEU A 58 -16.89 7.43 0.65
C LEU A 58 -17.36 7.03 2.05
N ARG A 59 -18.68 7.00 2.32
CA ARG A 59 -19.23 6.63 3.65
C ARG A 59 -18.76 5.25 4.13
N ARG A 60 -18.49 4.32 3.21
CA ARG A 60 -17.97 2.97 3.54
C ARG A 60 -16.66 3.00 4.33
N TYR A 61 -15.88 4.08 4.21
CA TYR A 61 -14.60 4.24 4.90
C TYR A 61 -14.75 4.67 6.36
N LYS A 62 -15.97 4.94 6.83
CA LYS A 62 -16.27 5.10 8.27
C LYS A 62 -16.35 3.77 9.02
N ALA A 63 -16.37 2.64 8.31
CA ALA A 63 -16.34 1.34 8.97
C ALA A 63 -15.05 1.17 9.79
N GLU A 64 -15.16 0.51 10.94
CA GLU A 64 -14.06 0.28 11.89
C GLU A 64 -12.83 -0.34 11.23
N ARG A 65 -13.03 -1.24 10.25
CA ARG A 65 -11.96 -1.86 9.45
C ARG A 65 -11.03 -0.84 8.79
N SER A 66 -11.50 0.38 8.52
CA SER A 66 -10.70 1.43 7.89
C SER A 66 -9.63 2.01 8.82
N SER A 67 -9.74 1.80 10.14
CA SER A 67 -8.67 2.12 11.10
C SER A 67 -7.38 1.34 10.80
N ALA A 68 -7.50 0.14 10.22
CA ALA A 68 -6.35 -0.67 9.81
C ALA A 68 -5.45 0.05 8.79
N TYR A 69 -5.97 1.02 8.03
CA TYR A 69 -5.17 1.82 7.11
C TYR A 69 -4.17 2.75 7.81
N PHE A 70 -4.31 2.97 9.11
CA PHE A 70 -3.47 3.89 9.88
C PHE A 70 -2.43 3.18 10.73
N THR A 71 -2.56 1.86 10.94
CA THR A 71 -1.63 1.02 11.74
C THR A 71 -0.15 1.16 11.37
N TYR A 72 0.17 1.59 10.14
CA TYR A 72 1.54 1.84 9.73
C TYR A 72 2.19 3.01 10.50
N MET A 73 1.41 3.96 11.02
CA MET A 73 1.90 5.13 11.74
C MET A 73 2.58 4.77 13.06
N ASP A 74 2.20 3.65 13.66
CA ASP A 74 2.82 3.17 14.91
C ASP A 74 4.22 2.56 14.68
N PHE A 75 4.68 2.45 13.43
CA PHE A 75 6.01 1.97 13.09
C PHE A 75 7.00 3.13 12.88
N PRO A 76 8.32 2.90 13.05
CA PRO A 76 9.35 3.89 12.75
C PRO A 76 9.28 4.38 11.29
N ALA A 77 9.59 5.65 11.04
CA ALA A 77 9.59 6.27 9.71
C ALA A 77 10.26 5.44 8.59
N GLN A 78 11.34 4.71 8.88
CA GLN A 78 11.99 3.83 7.89
C GLN A 78 11.06 2.69 7.44
N VAL A 79 10.32 2.09 8.37
CA VAL A 79 9.37 1.00 8.12
C VAL A 79 8.08 1.53 7.48
N GLN A 80 7.63 2.73 7.87
CA GLN A 80 6.45 3.37 7.28
C GLN A 80 6.57 3.46 5.76
N ARG A 81 7.72 3.92 5.24
CA ARG A 81 8.01 3.98 3.79
C ARG A 81 7.83 2.64 3.09
N CYS A 82 8.31 1.56 3.70
CA CYS A 82 8.21 0.21 3.17
C CYS A 82 6.74 -0.25 3.11
N ILE A 83 5.98 -0.02 4.18
CA ILE A 83 4.56 -0.41 4.26
C ILE A 83 3.71 0.42 3.28
N TYR A 84 3.97 1.72 3.19
CA TYR A 84 3.13 2.67 2.46
C TYR A 84 3.11 2.43 0.95
N THR A 85 4.28 2.17 0.34
CA THR A 85 4.46 2.20 -1.11
C THR A 85 4.08 0.91 -1.84
N THR A 86 3.92 -0.23 -1.17
CA THR A 86 3.64 -1.58 -1.75
C THR A 86 4.52 -2.00 -2.94
N ASN A 87 5.53 -1.20 -3.33
CA ASN A 87 6.34 -1.38 -4.54
C ASN A 87 7.12 -2.70 -4.55
N TRP A 88 7.69 -3.07 -3.41
CA TRP A 88 8.37 -4.34 -3.19
C TRP A 88 7.48 -5.57 -3.46
N ILE A 89 6.30 -5.65 -2.84
CA ILE A 89 5.38 -6.76 -3.08
C ILE A 89 4.80 -6.74 -4.49
N GLU A 90 4.48 -5.56 -5.04
CA GLU A 90 4.03 -5.41 -6.42
C GLU A 90 5.12 -5.83 -7.44
N ARG A 91 6.38 -5.55 -7.16
CA ARG A 91 7.52 -5.98 -7.99
C ARG A 91 7.68 -7.50 -7.97
N LEU A 92 7.61 -8.12 -6.79
CA LEU A 92 7.65 -9.59 -6.67
C LEU A 92 6.47 -10.25 -7.40
N ASN A 93 5.26 -9.73 -7.17
CA ASN A 93 4.05 -10.23 -7.83
C ASN A 93 4.12 -10.09 -9.37
N ARG A 94 4.74 -9.03 -9.90
CA ARG A 94 4.99 -8.90 -11.33
C ARG A 94 5.91 -10.00 -11.86
N LYS A 95 6.96 -10.37 -11.12
CA LYS A 95 7.86 -11.47 -11.50
C LYS A 95 7.12 -12.81 -11.48
N TYR A 96 6.35 -13.09 -10.43
CA TYR A 96 5.50 -14.29 -10.38
C TYR A 96 4.51 -14.37 -11.54
N LYS A 97 3.77 -13.29 -11.81
CA LYS A 97 2.82 -13.24 -12.94
C LYS A 97 3.52 -13.46 -14.28
N ARG A 98 4.70 -12.86 -14.49
CA ARG A 98 5.48 -13.07 -15.72
C ARG A 98 5.86 -14.54 -15.88
N THR A 99 6.39 -15.18 -14.84
CA THR A 99 6.79 -16.60 -14.87
C THR A 99 5.63 -17.54 -15.16
N ILE A 100 4.45 -17.25 -14.59
CA ILE A 100 3.23 -18.02 -14.87
C ILE A 100 2.72 -17.77 -16.29
N ASN A 101 2.58 -16.50 -16.70
CA ASN A 101 1.97 -16.13 -17.98
C ASN A 101 2.82 -16.54 -19.20
N MET A 102 4.13 -16.70 -19.04
CA MET A 102 5.00 -17.24 -20.11
C MET A 102 4.76 -18.73 -20.37
N ARG A 103 4.00 -19.43 -19.53
CA ARG A 103 3.68 -20.85 -19.69
C ARG A 103 2.23 -20.99 -20.11
N THR A 104 2.01 -21.56 -21.30
CA THR A 104 0.67 -21.78 -21.86
C THR A 104 -0.17 -22.76 -21.03
N SER A 105 0.46 -23.77 -20.43
CA SER A 105 -0.19 -24.68 -19.49
C SER A 105 0.76 -25.09 -18.36
N ILE A 106 0.19 -25.34 -17.18
CA ILE A 106 0.92 -25.87 -16.03
C ILE A 106 0.26 -27.19 -15.65
N HIS A 107 1.09 -28.21 -15.40
CA HIS A 107 0.64 -29.61 -15.36
C HIS A 107 0.07 -30.00 -13.98
N SER A 108 0.40 -29.26 -12.92
CA SER A 108 -0.13 -29.48 -11.57
C SER A 108 0.07 -28.25 -10.66
N GLU A 109 -0.67 -28.18 -9.56
CA GLU A 109 -0.48 -27.17 -8.51
C GLU A 109 0.93 -27.21 -7.90
N LYS A 110 1.48 -28.42 -7.72
CA LYS A 110 2.85 -28.61 -7.22
C LYS A 110 3.88 -27.95 -8.15
N SER A 111 3.67 -28.03 -9.46
CA SER A 111 4.53 -27.36 -10.45
C SER A 111 4.45 -25.84 -10.34
N VAL A 112 3.27 -25.28 -10.04
CA VAL A 112 3.11 -23.84 -9.77
C VAL A 112 3.93 -23.43 -8.56
N ILE A 113 3.76 -24.15 -7.44
CA ILE A 113 4.47 -23.87 -6.19
C ILE A 113 5.99 -23.94 -6.41
N PHE A 114 6.47 -24.96 -7.12
CA PHE A 114 7.89 -25.09 -7.45
C PHE A 114 8.43 -23.91 -8.26
N LEU A 115 7.68 -23.44 -9.26
CA LEU A 115 8.07 -22.28 -10.07
C LEU A 115 8.10 -20.99 -9.26
N LEU A 116 7.09 -20.77 -8.42
CA LEU A 116 7.04 -19.61 -7.54
C LEU A 116 8.17 -19.65 -6.51
N ALA A 117 8.47 -20.83 -5.94
CA ALA A 117 9.60 -21.02 -5.04
C ALA A 117 10.93 -20.73 -5.73
N ALA A 118 11.13 -21.20 -6.97
CA ALA A 118 12.35 -20.93 -7.74
C ALA A 118 12.55 -19.42 -7.96
N VAL A 119 11.50 -18.69 -8.34
CA VAL A 119 11.54 -17.22 -8.46
C VAL A 119 11.86 -16.56 -7.12
N ALA A 120 11.23 -17.01 -6.02
CA ALA A 120 11.49 -16.47 -4.69
C ALA A 120 12.95 -16.66 -4.26
N MET A 121 13.51 -17.84 -4.53
CA MET A 121 14.91 -18.17 -4.24
C MET A 121 15.87 -17.32 -5.08
N GLU A 122 15.59 -17.15 -6.37
CA GLU A 122 16.38 -16.30 -7.26
C GLU A 122 16.37 -14.84 -6.79
N GLU A 123 15.20 -14.29 -6.47
CA GLU A 123 15.06 -12.94 -5.95
C GLU A 123 15.82 -12.72 -4.64
N THR A 124 15.81 -13.73 -3.76
CA THR A 124 16.52 -13.70 -2.49
C THR A 124 18.04 -13.64 -2.70
N LYS A 125 18.56 -14.45 -3.62
CA LYS A 125 20.00 -14.48 -3.96
C LYS A 125 20.48 -13.23 -4.69
N THR A 126 19.63 -12.63 -5.52
CA THR A 126 20.02 -11.53 -6.42
C THR A 126 19.60 -10.17 -5.90
N THR A 127 18.29 -9.92 -5.85
CA THR A 127 17.71 -8.59 -5.63
C THR A 127 17.67 -8.24 -4.14
N TYR A 128 17.36 -9.20 -3.28
CA TYR A 128 17.23 -9.00 -1.83
C TYR A 128 18.50 -9.33 -1.03
N SER A 129 19.58 -9.74 -1.70
CA SER A 129 20.89 -9.94 -1.04
C SER A 129 21.50 -8.64 -0.53
N ARG A 130 21.10 -7.50 -1.13
CA ARG A 130 21.54 -6.16 -0.72
C ARG A 130 20.76 -5.69 0.49
N ARG A 131 21.45 -5.12 1.47
CA ARG A 131 20.80 -4.44 2.60
C ARG A 131 19.97 -3.26 2.11
N ILE A 132 18.79 -3.10 2.69
CA ILE A 132 17.89 -2.00 2.39
C ILE A 132 18.48 -0.72 2.99
N TYR A 133 18.83 0.24 2.14
CA TYR A 133 19.52 1.47 2.54
C TYR A 133 18.79 2.26 3.64
N GLN A 134 17.44 2.24 3.65
CA GLN A 134 16.65 2.88 4.71
C GLN A 134 16.96 2.34 6.11
N PHE A 135 17.42 1.08 6.22
CA PHE A 135 17.77 0.45 7.50
C PHE A 135 19.28 0.48 7.80
N ILE A 136 20.11 0.99 6.89
CA ILE A 136 21.57 1.07 7.09
C ILE A 136 21.95 2.34 7.87
N ALA A 137 21.19 3.42 7.72
CA ALA A 137 21.51 4.74 8.27
C ALA A 137 21.15 4.93 9.77
N VAL A 138 20.76 3.87 10.48
CA VAL A 138 20.27 3.94 11.87
C VAL A 138 21.23 3.23 12.85
N ARG A 139 22.54 3.50 12.73
CA ARG A 139 23.54 3.09 13.72
C ARG A 139 24.14 4.30 14.40
#